data_AF-A0A485JKS7-F1
#
_entry.id   AF-A0A485JKS7-F1
#
_cell.length_a   1.000
_cell.length_b   1.000
_cell.length_c   1.000
_cell.angle_alpha   90.00
_cell.angle_beta   90.00
_cell.angle_gamma   90.00
#
_symmetry.space_group_name_H-M   'P 1'
#
loop_
_entity.id
_entity.type
_entity.pdbx_description
1 polymer ?
#
loop_
_entity_poly.entity_id
_entity_poly.type
_entity_poly.pdbx_seq_one_letter_code
_entity_poly.pdbx_strand_id
1 'polypeptide(L)'
;MTELLKLPQHVLPLFGLCLGWPADNPDLKPRLPASILVHENSYQPLDKDELAQYDEQLAEYYLTRAAIIAGIPGAIISAEQSLKKAAHLFWIICTNRVGQRAKTATPMYDTRAFDQV
;
A
#
# COMPACT_ATOMS: atom_id res chain seq x y z
N MET A 1 -13.12 -10.94 -1.69
CA MET A 1 -11.99 -11.51 -0.91
C MET A 1 -12.43 -11.99 0.47
N THR A 2 -13.03 -11.15 1.31
CA THR A 2 -13.49 -11.53 2.67
C THR A 2 -14.41 -12.75 2.68
N GLU A 3 -15.38 -12.81 1.75
CA GLU A 3 -16.28 -13.97 1.60
C GLU A 3 -15.57 -15.22 1.10
N LEU A 4 -14.65 -15.07 0.13
CA LEU A 4 -13.87 -16.16 -0.44
C LEU A 4 -13.00 -16.85 0.62
N LEU A 5 -12.40 -16.06 1.52
CA LEU A 5 -11.56 -16.55 2.62
C LEU A 5 -12.34 -16.85 3.91
N LYS A 6 -13.68 -16.69 3.90
CA LYS A 6 -14.58 -16.91 5.05
C LYS A 6 -14.10 -16.20 6.33
N LEU A 7 -13.61 -14.97 6.20
CA LEU A 7 -13.05 -14.25 7.34
C LEU A 7 -14.15 -13.90 8.36
N PRO A 8 -13.90 -14.08 9.67
CA PRO A 8 -14.88 -13.73 10.69
C PRO A 8 -15.03 -12.20 10.80
N GLN A 9 -15.99 -11.78 11.62
CA GLN A 9 -16.15 -10.36 11.93
C GLN A 9 -14.86 -9.81 12.55
N HIS A 10 -14.61 -8.51 12.36
CA HIS A 10 -13.39 -7.83 12.83
C HIS A 10 -12.07 -8.18 12.12
N VAL A 11 -12.11 -8.93 11.01
CA VAL A 11 -10.90 -9.24 10.22
C VAL A 11 -10.96 -8.55 8.85
N LEU A 12 -9.93 -7.74 8.55
CA LEU A 12 -9.77 -7.06 7.26
C LEU A 12 -8.45 -7.47 6.61
N PRO A 13 -8.46 -8.09 5.42
CA PRO A 13 -7.23 -8.37 4.69
C PRO A 13 -6.67 -7.07 4.09
N LEU A 14 -5.40 -6.78 4.34
CA LEU A 14 -4.74 -5.54 3.90
C LEU A 14 -4.01 -5.71 2.56
N PHE A 15 -3.20 -6.76 2.45
CA PHE A 15 -2.43 -7.09 1.26
C PHE A 15 -2.18 -8.60 1.20
N GLY A 16 -1.88 -9.09 -0.01
CA GLY A 16 -1.35 -10.43 -0.23
C GLY A 16 0.18 -10.40 -0.35
N LEU A 17 0.84 -11.49 0.03
CA LEU A 17 2.28 -11.69 -0.17
C LEU A 17 2.48 -12.90 -1.09
N CYS A 18 3.11 -12.70 -2.24
CA CYS A 18 3.46 -13.77 -3.16
C CYS A 18 4.83 -14.34 -2.78
N LEU A 19 4.91 -15.65 -2.55
CA LEU A 19 6.14 -16.37 -2.28
C LEU A 19 6.25 -17.54 -3.27
N GLY A 20 7.44 -17.76 -3.83
CA GLY A 20 7.69 -18.80 -4.81
C GLY A 20 9.11 -18.73 -5.37
N TRP A 21 9.43 -19.64 -6.29
CA TRP A 21 10.72 -19.63 -6.98
C TRP A 21 10.71 -18.56 -8.08
N PRO A 22 11.75 -17.71 -8.16
CA PRO A 22 11.77 -16.63 -9.14
C PRO A 22 11.97 -17.19 -10.56
N ALA A 23 11.14 -16.73 -11.50
CA ALA A 23 11.31 -17.01 -12.93
C ALA A 23 12.05 -15.86 -13.66
N ASP A 24 12.15 -14.70 -13.04
CA ASP A 24 12.78 -13.48 -13.57
C ASP A 24 13.69 -12.84 -12.49
N ASN A 25 14.71 -12.10 -12.93
CA ASN A 25 15.59 -11.32 -12.07
C ASN A 25 15.48 -9.82 -12.38
N PRO A 26 14.55 -9.08 -11.76
CA PRO A 26 14.32 -7.67 -12.05
C PRO A 26 15.44 -6.77 -11.50
N ASP A 27 15.74 -5.70 -12.24
CA ASP A 27 16.68 -4.67 -11.78
C ASP A 27 16.17 -3.91 -10.55
N LEU A 28 17.12 -3.38 -9.78
CA LEU A 28 16.83 -2.63 -8.57
C LEU A 28 16.28 -1.24 -8.89
N LYS A 29 15.02 -0.99 -8.53
CA LYS A 29 14.43 0.35 -8.61
C LYS A 29 15.14 1.29 -7.62
N PRO A 30 15.60 2.49 -8.02
CA PRO A 30 16.16 3.47 -7.11
C PRO A 30 15.10 3.92 -6.07
N ARG A 31 15.54 4.20 -4.84
CA ARG A 31 14.70 4.70 -3.74
C ARG A 31 15.01 6.16 -3.48
N LEU A 32 14.09 6.85 -2.81
CA LEU A 32 14.33 8.21 -2.34
C LEU A 32 15.60 8.25 -1.48
N PRO A 33 16.44 9.29 -1.65
CA PRO A 33 17.67 9.42 -0.88
C PRO A 33 17.36 9.62 0.61
N ALA A 34 18.28 9.17 1.46
CA ALA A 34 18.10 9.19 2.91
C ALA A 34 17.99 10.62 3.46
N SER A 35 18.66 11.58 2.85
CA SER A 35 18.58 13.02 3.11
C SER A 35 17.17 13.60 2.98
N ILE A 36 16.38 13.11 2.01
CA ILE A 36 14.97 13.50 1.87
C ILE A 36 14.08 12.71 2.84
N LEU A 37 14.38 11.42 3.05
CA LEU A 37 13.51 10.53 3.83
C LEU A 37 13.66 10.70 5.35
N VAL A 38 14.89 10.95 5.82
CA VAL A 38 15.26 11.00 7.24
C VAL A 38 15.44 12.44 7.65
N HIS A 39 14.65 12.88 8.63
CA HIS A 39 14.73 14.24 9.18
C HIS A 39 15.21 14.20 10.62
N GLU A 40 16.16 15.06 10.96
CA GLU A 40 16.66 15.18 12.32
C GLU A 40 15.85 16.20 13.12
N ASN A 41 15.36 15.76 14.29
CA ASN A 41 14.63 16.55 15.31
C ASN A 41 13.25 17.09 14.88
N SER A 42 13.14 17.65 13.69
CA SER A 42 11.93 18.25 13.15
C SER A 42 11.80 17.97 11.66
N TYR A 43 10.57 17.97 11.17
CA TYR A 43 10.29 17.85 9.74
C TYR A 43 10.99 18.99 8.98
N GLN A 44 11.80 18.65 8.00
CA GLN A 44 12.54 19.62 7.20
C GLN A 44 11.76 19.95 5.92
N PRO A 45 11.81 21.21 5.45
CA PRO A 45 11.28 21.56 4.15
C PRO A 45 12.03 20.77 3.07
N LEU A 46 11.29 20.39 2.02
CA LEU A 46 11.83 19.58 0.93
C LEU A 46 12.86 20.38 0.12
N ASP A 47 14.06 19.84 0.00
CA ASP A 47 15.06 20.35 -0.93
C ASP A 47 14.65 19.97 -2.37
N LYS A 48 14.41 21.00 -3.19
CA LYS A 48 13.95 20.82 -4.57
C LYS A 48 15.07 20.37 -5.49
N ASP A 49 16.32 20.74 -5.20
CA ASP A 49 17.46 20.39 -6.05
C ASP A 49 17.80 18.91 -5.86
N GLU A 50 17.76 18.43 -4.63
CA GLU A 50 17.95 17.01 -4.32
C GLU A 50 16.81 16.14 -4.85
N LEU A 51 15.57 16.64 -4.79
CA LEU A 51 14.43 15.97 -5.43
C LEU A 51 14.60 15.89 -6.95
N ALA A 52 15.03 16.97 -7.59
CA ALA A 52 15.24 17.01 -9.04
C ALA A 52 16.31 16.01 -9.49
N GLN A 53 17.40 15.87 -8.75
CA GLN A 53 18.42 14.85 -9.01
C GLN A 53 17.85 13.42 -8.90
N TYR A 54 17.02 13.16 -7.90
CA TYR A 54 16.34 11.87 -7.78
C TYR A 54 15.36 11.62 -8.95
N ASP A 55 14.62 12.64 -9.36
CA ASP A 55 13.70 12.55 -10.51
C ASP A 55 14.45 12.25 -11.81
N GLU A 56 15.63 12.83 -12.03
CA GLU A 56 16.52 12.52 -13.16
C GLU A 56 16.98 11.05 -13.14
N GLN A 57 17.49 10.57 -11.99
CA GLN A 57 17.90 9.17 -11.83
C GLN A 57 16.74 8.18 -12.06
N LEU A 58 15.55 8.54 -11.59
CA LEU A 58 14.36 7.74 -11.76
C LEU A 58 13.90 7.73 -13.23
N ALA A 59 14.00 8.86 -13.92
CA ALA A 59 13.70 8.97 -15.34
C ALA A 59 14.66 8.10 -16.17
N GLU A 60 15.97 8.15 -15.89
CA GLU A 60 16.97 7.28 -16.52
C GLU A 60 16.65 5.79 -16.31
N TYR A 61 16.34 5.38 -15.07
CA TYR A 61 15.93 4.01 -14.74
C TYR A 61 14.68 3.56 -15.53
N TYR A 62 13.70 4.46 -15.72
CA TYR A 62 12.53 4.14 -16.51
C TYR A 62 12.80 4.13 -18.02
N LEU A 63 13.72 4.96 -18.52
CA LEU A 63 14.14 4.96 -19.92
C LEU A 63 14.86 3.66 -20.30
N THR A 64 15.79 3.18 -19.47
CA THR A 64 16.48 1.90 -19.73
C THR A 64 15.51 0.72 -19.76
N ARG A 65 14.46 0.77 -18.92
CA ARG A 65 13.42 -0.27 -18.87
C ARG A 65 12.36 -0.14 -19.97
N ALA A 66 12.00 1.09 -20.36
CA ALA A 66 11.04 1.38 -21.43
C ALA A 66 11.65 1.20 -22.83
N ALA A 67 12.98 1.26 -22.98
CA ALA A 67 13.65 0.84 -24.21
C ALA A 67 13.38 -0.65 -24.53
N ILE A 68 13.03 -1.46 -23.51
CA ILE A 68 12.60 -2.86 -23.67
C ILE A 68 11.07 -2.95 -23.91
N ILE A 69 10.28 -1.99 -23.43
CA ILE A 69 8.80 -1.96 -23.54
C ILE A 69 8.36 -0.55 -23.93
N ALA A 70 8.18 -0.34 -25.24
CA ALA A 70 7.94 0.96 -25.86
C ALA A 70 6.90 1.85 -25.12
N GLY A 71 7.36 3.03 -24.68
CA GLY A 71 6.71 4.32 -24.89
C GLY A 71 5.51 4.70 -24.04
N ILE A 72 5.70 5.09 -22.78
CA ILE A 72 4.85 6.13 -22.14
C ILE A 72 5.68 7.01 -21.18
N PRO A 73 6.29 8.12 -21.64
CA PRO A 73 6.92 9.10 -20.78
C PRO A 73 5.83 9.97 -20.14
N GLY A 74 5.19 9.49 -19.06
CA GLY A 74 4.19 10.29 -18.35
C GLY A 74 3.17 9.54 -17.48
N ALA A 75 3.10 8.21 -17.57
CA ALA A 75 2.09 7.44 -16.82
C ALA A 75 2.34 7.39 -15.30
N ILE A 76 3.56 7.63 -14.83
CA ILE A 76 3.92 7.38 -13.43
C ILE A 76 3.45 8.51 -12.49
N ILE A 77 3.23 9.72 -13.00
CA ILE A 77 2.80 10.86 -12.17
C ILE A 77 1.27 11.11 -12.28
N SER A 78 0.62 10.62 -13.35
CA SER A 78 -0.80 10.91 -13.61
C SER A 78 -1.79 9.85 -13.10
N ALA A 79 -1.36 8.58 -12.93
CA ALA A 79 -2.27 7.52 -12.47
C ALA A 79 -2.67 7.62 -10.99
N GLU A 80 -1.91 8.37 -10.19
CA GLU A 80 -2.11 8.42 -8.74
C GLU A 80 -3.31 9.27 -8.30
N GLN A 81 -3.72 10.28 -9.05
CA GLN A 81 -4.66 11.28 -8.54
C GLN A 81 -6.13 10.82 -8.58
N SER A 82 -6.53 10.08 -9.63
CA SER A 82 -7.90 9.58 -9.77
C SER A 82 -8.17 8.31 -8.93
N LEU A 83 -7.17 7.44 -8.76
CA LEU A 83 -7.32 6.20 -7.99
C LEU A 83 -7.40 6.48 -6.47
N LYS A 84 -6.69 7.50 -5.97
CA LYS A 84 -6.66 7.86 -4.54
C LYS A 84 -8.05 8.19 -3.97
N LYS A 85 -8.91 8.89 -4.73
CA LYS A 85 -10.25 9.29 -4.25
C LYS A 85 -11.20 8.10 -4.12
N ALA A 86 -11.26 7.24 -5.13
CA ALA A 86 -12.12 6.06 -5.12
C ALA A 86 -11.65 5.01 -4.10
N ALA A 87 -10.33 4.80 -3.99
CA ALA A 87 -9.74 3.90 -3.01
C ALA A 87 -10.02 4.33 -1.56
N HIS A 88 -9.96 5.64 -1.27
CA HIS A 88 -10.20 6.18 0.07
C HIS A 88 -11.67 6.00 0.50
N LEU A 89 -12.64 6.27 -0.39
CA LEU A 89 -14.06 6.08 -0.08
C LEU A 89 -14.39 4.60 0.16
N PHE A 90 -13.84 3.70 -0.67
CA PHE A 90 -14.00 2.26 -0.49
C PHE A 90 -13.36 1.79 0.82
N TRP A 91 -12.18 2.30 1.18
CA TRP A 91 -11.52 2.02 2.45
C TRP A 91 -12.39 2.39 3.66
N ILE A 92 -12.95 3.61 3.68
CA ILE A 92 -13.86 4.06 4.74
C ILE A 92 -15.09 3.13 4.84
N ILE A 93 -15.69 2.76 3.71
CA ILE A 93 -16.86 1.87 3.70
C ILE A 93 -16.48 0.48 4.24
N CYS A 94 -15.33 -0.06 3.84
CA CYS A 94 -14.86 -1.38 4.26
C CYS A 94 -14.51 -1.43 5.76
N THR A 95 -13.79 -0.44 6.28
CA THR A 95 -13.46 -0.38 7.71
C THR A 95 -14.72 -0.20 8.57
N ASN A 96 -15.64 0.67 8.15
CA ASN A 96 -16.93 0.86 8.84
C ASN A 96 -17.80 -0.41 8.77
N ARG A 97 -17.83 -1.12 7.64
CA ARG A 97 -18.61 -2.35 7.49
C ARG A 97 -18.06 -3.50 8.34
N VAL A 98 -16.73 -3.62 8.46
CA VAL A 98 -16.11 -4.60 9.38
C VAL A 98 -16.43 -4.26 10.85
N GLY A 99 -16.46 -2.97 11.21
CA GLY A 99 -16.83 -2.52 12.56
C GLY A 99 -18.33 -2.59 12.88
N GLN A 100 -19.22 -2.42 11.89
CA GLN A 100 -20.68 -2.47 12.10
C GLN A 100 -21.26 -3.87 12.05
N ARG A 101 -20.65 -4.82 11.33
CA ARG A 101 -21.07 -6.24 11.33
C ARG A 101 -21.04 -6.84 12.75
N ALA A 102 -20.18 -6.29 13.62
CA ALA A 102 -20.07 -6.59 15.05
C ALA A 102 -21.34 -6.36 15.88
N LYS A 103 -22.15 -5.36 15.52
CA LYS A 103 -23.30 -4.92 16.33
C LYS A 103 -24.56 -5.75 16.08
N THR A 104 -24.57 -6.58 15.04
CA THR A 104 -25.72 -7.40 14.64
C THR A 104 -25.49 -8.90 14.79
N ALA A 105 -24.33 -9.33 15.32
CA ALA A 105 -24.11 -10.72 15.68
C ALA A 105 -24.56 -10.97 17.13
N THR A 106 -25.53 -11.86 17.28
CA THR A 106 -25.91 -12.53 18.53
C THR A 106 -24.66 -12.98 19.30
N PRO A 107 -24.60 -12.85 20.64
CA PRO A 107 -23.42 -13.27 21.40
C PRO A 107 -23.30 -14.79 21.28
N MET A 108 -22.26 -15.27 20.58
CA MET A 108 -21.96 -16.70 20.43
C MET A 108 -20.93 -17.19 21.45
N TYR A 109 -20.27 -16.28 22.18
CA TYR A 109 -19.42 -16.63 23.32
C TYR A 109 -20.16 -16.33 24.62
N ASP A 110 -20.60 -17.39 25.30
CA ASP A 110 -21.05 -17.37 26.69
C ASP A 110 -19.85 -17.01 27.57
N THR A 111 -19.88 -15.84 28.19
CA THR A 111 -18.85 -15.34 29.10
C THR A 111 -18.78 -16.09 30.43
N ARG A 112 -19.55 -17.16 30.62
CA ARG A 112 -19.57 -17.96 31.87
C ARG A 112 -18.57 -19.12 31.94
N ALA A 113 -17.73 -19.33 30.91
CA ALA A 113 -16.81 -20.48 30.86
C ALA A 113 -15.37 -20.21 31.37
N PHE A 114 -15.05 -18.99 31.83
CA PHE A 114 -13.69 -18.62 32.28
C PHE A 114 -13.57 -18.31 33.79
N ASP A 115 -14.64 -18.49 34.57
CA ASP A 115 -14.62 -18.30 36.04
C ASP A 115 -14.57 -19.64 36.82
N GLN A 116 -14.15 -20.74 36.18
CA GLN A 116 -13.94 -22.03 36.85
C GLN A 116 -12.63 -22.71 36.43
N VAL A 117 -11.50 -22.04 36.63
CA VAL A 117 -10.19 -22.65 36.97
C VAL A 117 -9.43 -21.70 37.89
#